data_AF-A0A7V8X922-F1
#
_entry.id   AF-A0A7V8X922-F1
#
_cell.length_a   1.000
_cell.length_b   1.000
_cell.length_c   1.000
_cell.angle_alpha   90.00
_cell.angle_beta   90.00
_cell.angle_gamma   90.00
#
_symmetry.space_group_name_H-M   'P 1'
#
loop_
_entity.id
_entity.type
_entity.pdbx_description
1 polymer ?
#
loop_
_entity_poly.entity_id
_entity_poly.type
_entity_poly.pdbx_seq_one_letter_code
_entity_poly.pdbx_strand_id
1 'polypeptide(L)'
;MCPALTAFRRTWAVKWSAVVVSLDEAGTGLTAFTDFPPAQWRCLRTTNTIERIFGEFRRRTKTQGALPTPEAITTVLWGTLATGGIRMRKLHGYKAMTTTTLRQAA
;
A
#
# COMPACT_ATOMS: atom_id res chain seq x y z
N MET A 1 -0.36 1.82 -22.67
CA MET A 1 -0.80 0.93 -21.57
C MET A 1 -0.04 -0.39 -21.67
N CYS A 2 0.46 -0.94 -20.55
CA CYS A 2 1.29 -2.15 -20.56
C CYS A 2 0.57 -3.34 -21.23
N PRO A 3 1.23 -4.13 -22.11
CA PRO A 3 0.60 -5.26 -22.82
C PRO A 3 -0.09 -6.27 -21.89
N ALA A 4 0.48 -6.49 -20.70
CA ALA A 4 -0.09 -7.37 -19.68
C ALA A 4 -1.47 -6.88 -19.18
N LEU A 5 -1.66 -5.57 -19.02
CA LEU A 5 -2.95 -5.00 -18.59
C LEU A 5 -4.00 -5.13 -19.71
N THR A 6 -3.62 -4.93 -20.96
CA THR A 6 -4.51 -5.13 -22.11
C THR A 6 -4.99 -6.59 -22.19
N ALA A 7 -4.08 -7.54 -21.99
CA ALA A 7 -4.42 -8.96 -21.97
C ALA A 7 -5.37 -9.28 -20.80
N PHE A 8 -5.10 -8.76 -19.59
CA PHE A 8 -5.96 -8.92 -18.43
C PHE A 8 -7.38 -8.40 -18.70
N ARG A 9 -7.51 -7.18 -19.25
CA ARG A 9 -8.82 -6.61 -19.61
C ARG A 9 -9.59 -7.53 -20.54
N ARG A 10 -8.96 -8.00 -21.63
CA ARG A 10 -9.62 -8.85 -22.62
C ARG A 10 -10.13 -10.16 -22.00
N THR A 11 -9.35 -10.76 -21.11
CA THR A 11 -9.72 -12.03 -20.47
C THR A 11 -10.85 -11.86 -19.45
N TRP A 12 -10.85 -10.76 -18.69
CA TRP A 12 -11.73 -10.63 -17.53
C TRP A 12 -12.91 -9.68 -17.70
N ALA A 13 -12.97 -8.89 -18.79
CA ALA A 13 -14.03 -7.92 -19.03
C ALA A 13 -15.44 -8.55 -19.04
N VAL A 14 -15.59 -9.75 -19.58
CA VAL A 14 -16.89 -10.44 -19.67
C VAL A 14 -17.33 -10.99 -18.32
N LYS A 15 -16.39 -11.55 -17.55
CA LYS A 15 -16.71 -12.24 -16.29
C LYS A 15 -16.76 -11.31 -15.07
N TRP A 16 -15.94 -10.26 -15.07
CA TRP A 16 -15.76 -9.34 -13.93
C TRP A 16 -15.58 -7.90 -14.42
N SER A 17 -16.60 -7.33 -15.03
CA SER A 17 -16.58 -5.97 -15.59
C SER A 17 -16.19 -4.91 -14.56
N ALA A 18 -16.70 -5.01 -13.32
CA ALA A 18 -16.36 -4.09 -12.23
C ALA A 18 -14.86 -4.07 -11.88
N VAL A 19 -14.19 -5.23 -11.93
CA VAL A 19 -12.73 -5.32 -11.69
C VAL A 19 -11.97 -4.60 -12.80
N VAL A 20 -12.43 -4.73 -14.05
CA VAL A 20 -11.83 -4.03 -15.18
C VAL A 20 -12.05 -2.51 -15.05
N VAL A 21 -13.23 -2.05 -14.66
CA VAL A 21 -13.47 -0.61 -14.42
C VAL A 21 -12.53 -0.07 -13.35
N SER A 22 -12.37 -0.76 -12.22
CA SER A 22 -11.45 -0.35 -11.17
C SER A 22 -9.98 -0.36 -11.61
N LEU A 23 -9.59 -1.33 -12.45
CA LEU A 23 -8.26 -1.35 -13.07
C LEU A 23 -8.03 -0.12 -13.95
N ASP A 24 -9.07 0.31 -14.66
CA ASP A 24 -9.02 1.42 -15.61
C ASP A 24 -8.92 2.76 -14.88
N GLU A 25 -9.66 2.90 -13.78
CA GLU A 25 -9.57 4.02 -12.85
C GLU A 25 -8.18 4.13 -12.20
N ALA A 26 -7.58 3.00 -11.82
CA ALA A 26 -6.23 2.98 -11.24
C ALA A 26 -5.13 3.40 -12.24
N GLY A 27 -5.38 3.22 -13.54
CA GLY A 27 -4.57 3.75 -14.64
C GLY A 27 -3.08 3.40 -14.55
N THR A 28 -2.22 4.41 -14.70
CA THR A 28 -0.76 4.27 -14.64
C THR A 28 -0.23 4.07 -13.22
N GLY A 29 -1.01 4.44 -12.20
CA GLY A 29 -0.63 4.29 -10.80
C GLY A 29 -0.37 2.84 -10.40
N LEU A 30 -1.11 1.90 -11.00
CA LEU A 30 -0.96 0.47 -10.74
C LEU A 30 0.42 -0.07 -11.16
N THR A 31 1.04 0.55 -12.18
CA THR A 31 2.34 0.16 -12.70
C THR A 31 3.46 1.11 -12.29
N ALA A 32 3.21 2.17 -11.51
CA ALA A 32 4.23 3.15 -11.13
C ALA A 32 5.45 2.53 -10.43
N PHE A 33 5.31 1.34 -9.81
CA PHE A 33 6.44 0.62 -9.23
C PHE A 33 7.50 0.21 -10.26
N THR A 34 7.17 0.12 -11.56
CA THR A 34 8.12 -0.24 -12.61
C THR A 34 9.13 0.85 -12.90
N ASP A 35 8.85 2.08 -12.48
CA ASP A 35 9.74 3.23 -12.62
C ASP A 35 10.90 3.19 -11.60
N PHE A 36 10.81 2.29 -10.62
CA PHE A 36 11.84 2.05 -9.61
C PHE A 36 12.80 0.92 -10.03
N PRO A 37 13.98 0.79 -9.41
CA PRO A 37 14.88 -0.33 -9.66
C PRO A 37 14.20 -1.70 -9.43
N PRO A 38 14.43 -2.72 -10.29
CA PRO A 38 13.81 -4.04 -10.17
C PRO A 38 13.95 -4.71 -8.80
N ALA A 39 15.06 -4.44 -8.10
CA ALA A 39 15.29 -4.90 -6.74
C ALA A 39 14.17 -4.46 -5.78
N GLN A 40 13.54 -3.30 -6.00
CA GLN A 40 12.52 -2.72 -5.13
C GLN A 40 11.10 -3.16 -5.47
N TRP A 41 10.85 -3.67 -6.69
CA TRP A 41 9.49 -3.98 -7.18
C TRP A 41 8.71 -4.87 -6.21
N ARG A 42 9.37 -5.88 -5.63
CA ARG A 42 8.74 -6.79 -4.65
C ARG A 42 8.24 -6.07 -3.40
N CYS A 43 8.96 -5.08 -2.91
CA CYS A 43 8.55 -4.28 -1.76
C CYS A 43 7.46 -3.27 -2.10
N LEU A 44 7.50 -2.69 -3.30
CA LEU A 44 6.56 -1.65 -3.70
C LEU A 44 5.19 -2.23 -4.08
N ARG A 45 5.15 -3.42 -4.67
CA ARG A 45 3.90 -4.06 -5.10
C ARG A 45 3.15 -4.82 -3.99
N THR A 46 3.73 -4.97 -2.80
CA THR A 46 3.11 -5.74 -1.71
C THR A 46 2.30 -4.86 -0.78
N THR A 47 1.08 -5.29 -0.48
CA THR A 47 0.18 -4.64 0.50
C THR A 47 0.40 -5.15 1.93
N ASN A 48 1.24 -6.17 2.13
CA ASN A 48 1.41 -6.87 3.41
C ASN A 48 1.71 -5.94 4.59
N THR A 49 2.51 -4.88 4.39
CA THR A 49 2.84 -3.93 5.46
C THR A 49 1.61 -3.15 5.89
N ILE A 50 0.84 -2.64 4.92
CA ILE A 50 -0.38 -1.87 5.15
C ILE A 50 -1.47 -2.77 5.75
N GLU A 51 -1.65 -3.98 5.21
CA GLU A 51 -2.59 -4.97 5.75
C GLU A 51 -2.26 -5.36 7.19
N ARG A 52 -0.98 -5.49 7.53
CA ARG A 52 -0.55 -5.77 8.91
C ARG A 52 -0.88 -4.60 9.84
N ILE A 53 -0.69 -3.37 9.40
CA ILE A 53 -1.07 -2.16 10.16
C ILE A 53 -2.57 -2.14 10.41
N PHE A 54 -3.39 -2.29 9.37
CA PHE A 54 -4.84 -2.31 9.54
C PHE A 54 -5.36 -3.54 10.29
N GLY A 55 -4.69 -4.68 10.18
CA GLY A 55 -5.01 -5.87 10.97
C GLY A 55 -4.80 -5.64 12.46
N GLU A 56 -3.66 -5.06 12.84
CA GLU A 56 -3.36 -4.74 14.24
C GLU A 56 -4.27 -3.63 14.79
N PHE A 57 -4.54 -2.60 13.99
CA PHE A 57 -5.49 -1.55 14.35
C PHE A 57 -6.87 -2.15 14.64
N ARG A 58 -7.42 -2.95 13.71
CA ARG A 58 -8.70 -3.66 13.89
C ARG A 58 -8.67 -4.59 15.10
N ARG A 59 -7.57 -5.28 15.37
CA ARG A 59 -7.43 -6.15 16.54
C ARG A 59 -7.57 -5.38 17.85
N ARG A 60 -6.99 -4.18 17.93
CA ARG A 60 -7.05 -3.29 19.11
C ARG A 60 -8.41 -2.62 19.29
N THR A 61 -9.06 -2.27 18.18
CA THR A 61 -10.38 -1.62 18.22
C THR A 61 -11.54 -2.60 18.24
N LYS A 62 -11.33 -3.90 17.99
CA LYS A 62 -12.39 -4.92 17.93
C LYS A 62 -13.30 -4.95 19.17
N THR A 63 -12.75 -4.71 20.35
CA THR A 63 -13.48 -4.71 21.62
C THR A 63 -13.93 -3.31 22.06
N GLN A 64 -13.52 -2.27 21.33
CA GLN A 64 -13.94 -0.91 21.59
C GLN A 64 -15.22 -0.66 20.79
N GLY A 65 -16.28 -0.18 21.45
CA GLY A 65 -17.55 0.13 20.79
C GLY A 65 -17.40 1.30 19.82
N ALA A 66 -17.63 2.52 20.32
CA ALA A 66 -17.36 3.74 19.58
C ALA A 66 -16.22 4.50 20.24
N LEU A 67 -15.34 5.08 19.42
CA LEU A 67 -14.37 6.06 19.90
C LEU A 67 -15.07 7.41 20.07
N PRO A 68 -14.76 8.18 21.13
CA PRO A 68 -15.51 9.38 21.49
C PRO A 68 -15.33 10.53 20.50
N THR A 69 -14.18 10.59 19.80
CA THR A 69 -13.89 11.64 18.82
C THR A 69 -13.05 11.11 17.65
N PRO A 70 -13.03 11.80 16.49
CA PRO A 70 -12.14 11.46 15.38
C PRO A 70 -10.64 11.48 15.75
N GLU A 71 -10.23 12.36 16.64
CA GLU A 71 -8.83 12.48 17.09
C GLU A 71 -8.39 11.25 17.90
N ALA A 72 -9.33 10.60 18.60
CA ALA A 72 -9.08 9.34 19.29
C ALA A 72 -8.70 8.22 18.32
N ILE A 73 -9.29 8.18 17.12
CA ILE A 73 -8.93 7.22 16.05
C ILE A 73 -7.47 7.40 15.66
N THR A 74 -7.08 8.63 15.38
CA THR A 74 -5.70 8.99 15.02
C THR A 74 -4.72 8.63 16.14
N THR A 75 -5.10 8.90 17.39
CA THR A 75 -4.29 8.55 18.57
C THR A 75 -4.08 7.05 18.69
N VAL A 76 -5.15 6.25 18.53
CA VAL A 76 -5.06 4.78 18.59
C VAL A 76 -4.23 4.24 17.42
N LEU A 77 -4.39 4.80 16.21
CA LEU A 77 -3.63 4.39 15.04
C LEU A 77 -2.13 4.67 15.22
N TRP A 78 -1.74 5.89 15.60
CA TRP A 78 -0.34 6.24 15.83
C TRP A 78 0.24 5.50 17.03
N GLY A 79 -0.53 5.35 18.11
CA GLY A 79 -0.14 4.53 19.25
C GLY A 79 0.15 3.09 18.83
N THR A 80 -0.67 2.51 17.94
CA THR A 80 -0.45 1.17 17.39
C THR A 80 0.87 1.05 16.63
N LEU A 81 1.21 2.07 15.83
CA LEU A 81 2.48 2.12 15.11
C LEU A 81 3.68 2.30 16.06
N ALA A 82 3.56 3.19 17.04
CA ALA A 82 4.62 3.51 18.00
C ALA A 82 4.92 2.38 18.99
N THR A 83 3.91 1.58 19.38
CA THR A 83 4.06 0.50 20.36
C THR A 83 4.85 -0.72 19.80
N GLY A 84 5.32 -0.67 18.55
CA GLY A 84 6.31 -1.64 18.04
C GLY A 84 5.78 -3.05 17.73
N GLY A 85 4.46 -3.29 17.75
CA GLY A 85 3.86 -4.57 17.33
C GLY A 85 4.08 -4.89 15.84
N ILE A 86 4.54 -3.89 15.08
CA ILE A 86 4.76 -3.96 13.64
C ILE A 86 6.23 -3.65 13.37
N ARG A 87 7.02 -4.70 13.14
CA ARG A 87 8.38 -4.57 12.64
C ARG A 87 8.34 -4.41 11.13
N MET A 88 8.75 -3.25 10.63
CA MET A 88 8.89 -3.00 9.20
C MET A 88 10.22 -3.60 8.70
N ARG A 89 10.17 -4.28 7.56
CA ARG A 89 11.36 -4.80 6.90
C ARG A 89 12.02 -3.68 6.09
N LYS A 90 13.36 -3.70 6.00
CA LYS A 90 14.10 -2.81 5.11
C LYS A 90 13.67 -3.02 3.66
N LEU A 91 13.63 -1.95 2.88
CA LEU A 91 13.36 -2.04 1.44
C LEU A 91 14.44 -2.91 0.78
N HIS A 92 14.04 -3.79 -0.15
CA HIS A 92 15.03 -4.48 -0.98
C HIS A 92 15.83 -3.46 -1.79
N GLY A 93 17.13 -3.68 -1.94
CA GLY A 93 18.00 -2.75 -2.67
C GLY A 93 18.21 -1.39 -1.98
N TYR A 94 17.86 -1.24 -0.69
CA TYR A 94 18.01 0.05 0.01
C TYR A 94 19.44 0.60 0.03
N LYS A 95 20.45 -0.27 -0.05
CA LYS A 95 21.86 0.14 -0.11
C LYS A 95 22.22 0.88 -1.40
N ALA A 96 21.47 0.63 -2.48
CA ALA A 96 21.67 1.27 -3.78
C ALA A 96 20.85 2.55 -3.94
N MET A 97 20.00 2.89 -2.96
CA MET A 97 19.31 4.17 -2.95
C MET A 97 20.32 5.26 -2.55
N THR A 98 20.62 6.18 -3.46
CA THR A 98 21.27 7.44 -3.10
C THR A 98 20.39 8.17 -2.09
N THR A 99 21.00 8.77 -1.07
CA THR A 99 20.30 9.59 -0.08
C THR A 99 19.78 10.85 -0.77
N THR A 100 18.63 10.77 -1.43
CA THR A 100 17.87 11.96 -1.81
C THR A 100 17.27 12.50 -0.53
N THR A 101 17.91 13.53 0.04
CA THR A 101 17.36 14.33 1.12
C THR A 101 15.95 14.76 0.76
N LEU A 102 14.98 14.49 1.64
CA LEU A 102 13.54 14.78 1.50
C LEU A 102 13.17 16.27 1.25
N ARG A 103 14.16 17.14 1.02
CA ARG A 103 14.02 18.59 0.80
C ARG A 103 13.78 18.98 -0.66
N GLN A 104 13.86 18.05 -1.61
CA GLN A 104 13.75 18.33 -3.06
C GLN A 104 12.37 17.97 -3.66
N ALA A 105 11.40 17.56 -2.86
CA ALA A 105 10.06 17.18 -3.32
C ALA A 105 8.96 18.10 -2.74
N ALA A 106 9.22 19.42 -2.70
CA ALA A 106 8.25 20.45 -2.38
C ALA A 106 8.16 21.44 -3.55
#